data_AF-A0AAW9PWD0-F1
#
_entry.id   AF-A0AAW9PWD0-F1
#
_cell.length_a   1.000
_cell.length_b   1.000
_cell.length_c   1.000
_cell.angle_alpha   90.00
_cell.angle_beta   90.00
_cell.angle_gamma   90.00
#
_symmetry.space_group_name_H-M   'P 1'
#
loop_
_entity.id
_entity.type
_entity.pdbx_description
1 polymer ?
#
loop_
_entity_poly.entity_id
_entity_poly.type
_entity_poly.pdbx_seq_one_letter_code
_entity_poly.pdbx_strand_id
1 'polypeptide(L)'
;MTSKWQNLLERTEVAEGHKIAPCSEAEILEVETGLNITLPSDYKAFSKVFGGGQIGDCCIRRLDCEYLSFTDWNKEIIKEHKEVIEFLDLDVEVFGIVENVVNTGFYFGEVIGYQFHFYFDLHSYSLADMSCDIYLISFESRFGFYELGRDFFLFINNFAFGENEDDILGLIQKDGINSSMNREAIVRSLNRSPKIFTPGHL
;
A
#
# COMPACT_ATOMS: atom_id res chain seq x y z
N MET A 1 1.77 5.58 -21.74
CA MET A 1 1.46 5.12 -20.36
C MET A 1 0.08 5.54 -19.88
N THR A 2 -0.56 6.56 -20.46
CA THR A 2 -1.89 7.07 -20.07
C THR A 2 -3.08 6.19 -20.50
N SER A 3 -2.94 5.38 -21.54
CA SER A 3 -4.08 4.65 -22.14
C SER A 3 -4.73 3.62 -21.21
N LYS A 4 -3.94 2.89 -20.39
CA LYS A 4 -4.50 1.87 -19.48
C LYS A 4 -5.37 2.49 -18.38
N TRP A 5 -4.94 3.62 -17.84
CA TRP A 5 -5.67 4.35 -16.81
C TRP A 5 -6.91 5.06 -17.37
N GLN A 6 -6.84 5.56 -18.61
CA GLN A 6 -8.00 6.12 -19.32
C GLN A 6 -9.07 5.04 -19.59
N ASN A 7 -8.67 3.86 -20.08
CA ASN A 7 -9.59 2.75 -20.28
C ASN A 7 -10.25 2.33 -18.96
N LEU A 8 -9.52 2.35 -17.85
CA LEU A 8 -10.09 2.05 -16.54
C LEU A 8 -11.07 3.16 -16.10
N LEU A 9 -10.73 4.42 -16.33
CA LEU A 9 -11.58 5.57 -16.02
C LEU A 9 -12.94 5.47 -16.73
N GLU A 10 -12.95 5.09 -18.00
CA GLU A 10 -14.17 4.89 -18.80
C GLU A 10 -15.09 3.79 -18.26
N ARG A 11 -14.52 2.81 -17.54
CA ARG A 11 -15.25 1.67 -16.96
C ARG A 11 -15.79 1.97 -15.56
N THR A 12 -15.20 2.94 -14.86
CA THR A 12 -15.71 3.41 -13.57
C THR A 12 -17.04 4.12 -13.77
N GLU A 13 -18.12 3.55 -13.26
CA GLU A 13 -19.31 4.33 -12.93
C GLU A 13 -18.91 5.29 -11.82
N VAL A 14 -18.50 6.51 -12.19
CA VAL A 14 -18.13 7.50 -11.19
C VAL A 14 -19.40 7.85 -10.43
N ALA A 15 -19.58 7.25 -9.26
CA ALA A 15 -20.57 7.68 -8.29
C ALA A 15 -20.38 9.20 -8.13
N GLU A 16 -21.38 9.98 -8.58
CA GLU A 16 -21.25 11.42 -8.86
C GLU A 16 -20.84 12.27 -7.64
N GLY A 17 -20.71 11.67 -6.45
CA GLY A 17 -20.45 12.37 -5.20
C GLY A 17 -19.03 12.86 -4.99
N HIS A 18 -17.97 12.15 -5.41
CA HIS A 18 -16.60 12.40 -4.88
C HIS A 18 -15.52 12.41 -5.98
N LYS A 19 -15.74 13.18 -7.06
CA LYS A 19 -14.65 13.44 -8.03
C LYS A 19 -13.58 14.30 -7.37
N ILE A 20 -12.47 13.66 -7.01
CA ILE A 20 -11.28 14.34 -6.55
C ILE A 20 -10.55 14.92 -7.77
N ALA A 21 -10.03 16.14 -7.66
CA ALA A 21 -9.30 16.78 -8.75
C ALA A 21 -7.98 16.01 -9.02
N PRO A 22 -7.66 15.71 -10.29
CA PRO A 22 -6.38 15.11 -10.65
C PRO A 22 -5.19 15.93 -10.16
N CYS A 23 -4.09 15.25 -9.85
CA CYS A 23 -2.84 15.89 -9.46
C CYS A 23 -2.07 16.36 -10.70
N SER A 24 -1.59 17.59 -10.65
CA SER A 24 -0.63 18.13 -11.61
C SER A 24 0.76 17.52 -11.41
N GLU A 25 1.64 17.66 -12.41
CA GLU A 25 3.04 17.23 -12.28
C GLU A 25 3.78 18.02 -11.20
N ALA A 26 3.43 19.29 -11.03
CA ALA A 26 4.02 20.17 -10.02
C ALA A 26 3.67 19.71 -8.61
N GLU A 27 2.40 19.37 -8.34
CA GLU A 27 1.97 18.85 -7.03
C GLU A 27 2.67 17.53 -6.69
N ILE A 28 2.80 16.61 -7.66
CA ILE A 28 3.49 15.35 -7.46
C ILE A 28 4.98 15.59 -7.15
N LEU A 29 5.63 16.47 -7.90
CA LEU A 29 7.03 16.82 -7.68
C LEU A 29 7.25 17.51 -6.33
N GLU A 30 6.32 18.36 -5.91
CA GLU A 30 6.33 19.02 -4.60
C GLU A 30 6.28 18.00 -3.47
N VAL A 31 5.42 16.98 -3.56
CA VAL A 31 5.35 15.89 -2.58
C VAL A 31 6.65 15.06 -2.57
N GLU A 32 7.12 14.60 -3.74
CA GLU A 32 8.36 13.81 -3.84
C GLU A 32 9.57 14.58 -3.27
N THR A 33 9.67 15.88 -3.58
CA THR A 33 10.76 16.73 -3.10
C THR A 33 10.62 17.07 -1.61
N GLY A 34 9.41 17.40 -1.16
CA GLY A 34 9.14 17.80 0.23
C GLY A 34 9.34 16.66 1.23
N LEU A 35 9.01 15.43 0.83
CA LEU A 35 9.20 14.23 1.64
C LEU A 35 10.54 13.53 1.36
N ASN A 36 11.29 13.96 0.34
CA ASN A 36 12.49 13.29 -0.14
C ASN A 36 12.26 11.80 -0.45
N ILE A 37 11.20 11.53 -1.22
CA ILE A 37 10.80 10.18 -1.63
C ILE A 37 10.72 10.07 -3.16
N THR A 38 10.68 8.84 -3.65
CA THR A 38 10.32 8.56 -5.05
C THR A 38 9.08 7.67 -5.07
N LEU A 39 8.01 8.16 -5.68
CA LEU A 39 6.75 7.44 -5.82
C LEU A 39 6.78 6.50 -7.03
N PRO A 40 6.09 5.34 -6.95
CA PRO A 40 5.91 4.45 -8.09
C PRO A 40 5.34 5.17 -9.31
N SER A 41 5.85 4.86 -10.51
CA SER A 41 5.44 5.53 -11.73
C SER A 41 3.95 5.36 -12.03
N ASP A 42 3.41 4.19 -11.73
CA ASP A 42 1.99 3.89 -11.94
C ASP A 42 1.08 4.62 -10.95
N TYR A 43 1.53 4.82 -9.70
CA TYR A 43 0.79 5.63 -8.75
C TYR A 43 0.75 7.11 -9.19
N LYS A 44 1.88 7.65 -9.68
CA LYS A 44 1.91 8.99 -10.28
C LYS A 44 0.97 9.12 -11.48
N ALA A 45 0.93 8.11 -12.35
CA ALA A 45 0.02 8.08 -13.49
C ALA A 45 -1.45 8.03 -13.05
N PHE A 46 -1.77 7.22 -12.04
CA PHE A 46 -3.08 7.16 -11.43
C PHE A 46 -3.50 8.52 -10.85
N SER A 47 -2.66 9.15 -10.02
CA SER A 47 -2.96 10.46 -9.42
C SER A 47 -3.20 11.56 -10.47
N LYS A 48 -2.51 11.51 -11.62
CA LYS A 48 -2.75 12.45 -12.74
C LYS A 48 -4.07 12.22 -13.48
N VAL A 49 -4.67 11.04 -13.38
CA VAL A 49 -5.92 10.70 -14.07
C VAL A 49 -7.12 10.81 -13.11
N PHE A 50 -6.98 10.26 -11.92
CA PHE A 50 -8.06 10.13 -10.94
C PHE A 50 -7.93 11.12 -9.77
N GLY A 51 -6.73 11.60 -9.46
CA GLY A 51 -6.42 12.35 -8.23
C GLY A 51 -6.34 11.44 -7.03
N GLY A 52 -7.46 10.79 -6.71
CA GLY A 52 -7.68 9.83 -5.65
C GLY A 52 -9.16 9.46 -5.62
N GLY A 53 -9.62 8.86 -4.53
CA GLY A 53 -11.03 8.63 -4.27
C GLY A 53 -11.36 7.17 -3.96
N GLN A 54 -12.66 6.90 -3.91
CA GLN A 54 -13.17 5.57 -3.63
C GLN A 54 -13.30 4.76 -4.92
N ILE A 55 -12.77 3.53 -4.90
CA ILE A 55 -12.89 2.53 -5.95
C ILE A 55 -13.29 1.22 -5.26
N GLY A 56 -14.54 0.80 -5.46
CA GLY A 56 -15.13 -0.30 -4.69
C GLY A 56 -15.07 -0.01 -3.19
N ASP A 57 -14.50 -0.96 -2.43
CA ASP A 57 -14.28 -0.82 -0.99
C ASP A 57 -12.93 -0.17 -0.64
N CYS A 58 -12.14 0.23 -1.63
CA CYS A 58 -10.86 0.90 -1.40
C CYS A 58 -11.02 2.42 -1.47
N CYS A 59 -10.44 3.13 -0.52
CA CYS A 59 -10.21 4.58 -0.59
C CYS A 59 -8.73 4.82 -0.91
N ILE A 60 -8.44 5.33 -2.10
CA ILE A 60 -7.08 5.72 -2.51
C ILE A 60 -6.90 7.20 -2.23
N ARG A 61 -5.88 7.56 -1.47
CA ARG A 61 -5.63 8.95 -1.07
C ARG A 61 -5.11 9.75 -2.25
N ARG A 62 -5.55 11.01 -2.30
CA ARG A 62 -4.96 12.03 -3.16
C ARG A 62 -3.59 12.41 -2.62
N LEU A 63 -2.69 12.79 -3.51
CA LEU A 63 -1.47 13.48 -3.14
C LEU A 63 -1.80 14.93 -2.80
N ASP A 64 -1.94 15.24 -1.51
CA ASP A 64 -2.00 16.61 -1.00
C ASP A 64 -1.13 16.78 0.25
N CYS A 65 -0.86 18.05 0.59
CA CYS A 65 0.18 18.42 1.55
C CYS A 65 -0.19 18.11 3.01
N GLU A 66 -1.45 17.73 3.30
CA GLU A 66 -1.91 17.35 4.65
C GLU A 66 -1.33 16.00 5.12
N TYR A 67 -0.68 15.28 4.21
CA TYR A 67 -0.04 13.99 4.42
C TYR A 67 0.98 13.95 5.57
N LEU A 68 1.62 15.08 5.89
CA LEU A 68 2.57 15.19 7.01
C LEU A 68 1.92 14.89 8.38
N SER A 69 0.62 15.11 8.52
CA SER A 69 -0.11 14.76 9.77
C SER A 69 -0.32 13.25 9.94
N PHE A 70 -0.37 12.51 8.83
CA PHE A 70 -0.65 11.07 8.83
C PHE A 70 0.57 10.23 9.21
N THR A 71 1.78 10.68 8.88
CA THR A 71 3.02 10.02 9.32
C THR A 71 3.15 9.99 10.85
N ASP A 72 2.57 10.96 11.55
CA ASP A 72 2.57 10.98 13.01
C ASP A 72 1.48 10.08 13.60
N TRP A 73 0.32 9.96 12.93
CA TRP A 73 -0.70 8.98 13.30
C TRP A 73 -0.20 7.53 13.19
N ASN A 74 0.50 7.21 12.10
CA ASN A 74 1.11 5.89 11.91
C ASN A 74 2.10 5.52 13.03
N LYS A 75 2.92 6.49 13.49
CA LYS A 75 3.87 6.26 14.59
C LYS A 75 3.16 6.01 15.92
N GLU A 76 2.07 6.73 16.20
CA GLU A 76 1.28 6.49 17.42
C GLU A 76 0.59 5.11 17.35
N ILE A 77 0.09 4.69 16.18
CA ILE A 77 -0.41 3.31 16.00
C ILE A 77 0.68 2.29 16.30
N ILE A 78 1.87 2.37 15.69
CA ILE A 78 2.95 1.40 15.99
C ILE A 78 3.23 1.34 17.49
N LYS A 79 3.26 2.50 18.14
CA LYS A 79 3.55 2.63 19.57
C LYS A 79 2.46 2.01 20.45
N GLU A 80 1.18 2.26 20.15
CA GLU A 80 0.03 1.65 20.83
C GLU A 80 -0.02 0.13 20.59
N HIS A 81 0.32 -0.31 19.38
CA HIS A 81 0.24 -1.72 19.00
C HIS A 81 1.50 -2.52 19.35
N LYS A 82 2.62 -1.89 19.72
CA LYS A 82 3.81 -2.58 20.22
C LYS A 82 3.48 -3.45 21.44
N GLU A 83 2.63 -2.95 22.33
CA GLU A 83 2.13 -3.71 23.50
C GLU A 83 1.21 -4.86 23.08
N VAL A 84 0.42 -4.67 22.01
CA VAL A 84 -0.46 -5.71 21.43
C VAL A 84 0.37 -6.80 20.75
N ILE A 85 1.48 -6.45 20.12
CA ILE A 85 2.36 -7.40 19.42
C ILE A 85 3.12 -8.29 20.41
N GLU A 86 3.60 -7.72 21.52
CA GLU A 86 4.13 -8.50 22.65
C GLU A 86 3.07 -9.45 23.22
N PHE A 87 1.79 -9.07 23.17
CA PHE A 87 0.67 -9.90 23.64
C PHE A 87 0.24 -10.99 22.64
N LEU A 88 0.36 -10.76 21.33
CA LEU A 88 -0.14 -11.64 20.28
C LEU A 88 0.84 -12.73 19.81
N ASP A 89 2.05 -12.82 20.40
CA ASP A 89 3.10 -13.78 20.02
C ASP A 89 3.41 -13.76 18.51
N LEU A 90 3.35 -12.57 17.91
CA LEU A 90 3.72 -12.40 16.51
C LEU A 90 5.23 -12.63 16.34
N ASP A 91 5.60 -13.21 15.20
CA ASP A 91 6.99 -13.42 14.86
C ASP A 91 7.73 -12.07 14.83
N VAL A 92 8.80 -11.97 15.61
CA VAL A 92 9.62 -10.76 15.75
C VAL A 92 10.10 -10.27 14.38
N GLU A 93 10.33 -11.19 13.44
CA GLU A 93 10.72 -10.85 12.07
C GLU A 93 9.60 -10.12 11.33
N VAL A 94 8.36 -10.61 11.42
CA VAL A 94 7.18 -9.99 10.79
C VAL A 94 6.91 -8.61 11.36
N PHE A 95 7.03 -8.48 12.69
CA PHE A 95 6.90 -7.17 13.33
C PHE A 95 7.97 -6.20 12.83
N GLY A 96 9.23 -6.64 12.71
CA GLY A 96 10.30 -5.81 12.17
C GLY A 96 10.02 -5.31 10.75
N ILE A 97 9.42 -6.16 9.89
CA ILE A 97 9.00 -5.74 8.55
C ILE A 97 7.89 -4.69 8.64
N VAL A 98 6.86 -4.90 9.45
CA VAL A 98 5.74 -3.96 9.57
C VAL A 98 6.19 -2.63 10.16
N GLU A 99 6.99 -2.67 11.23
CA GLU A 99 7.58 -1.48 11.82
C GLU A 99 8.40 -0.72 10.77
N ASN A 100 9.19 -1.42 9.95
CA ASN A 100 9.92 -0.79 8.86
C ASN A 100 8.96 -0.16 7.83
N VAL A 101 8.03 -0.92 7.26
CA VAL A 101 7.09 -0.44 6.24
C VAL A 101 6.25 0.73 6.74
N VAL A 102 5.80 0.74 7.99
CA VAL A 102 4.98 1.84 8.50
C VAL A 102 5.83 3.09 8.80
N ASN A 103 7.08 2.92 9.22
CA ASN A 103 7.98 4.05 9.48
C ASN A 103 8.58 4.68 8.21
N THR A 104 8.77 3.88 7.16
CA THR A 104 9.51 4.30 5.96
C THR A 104 8.70 4.23 4.69
N GLY A 105 7.53 3.59 4.73
CA GLY A 105 6.65 3.45 3.59
C GLY A 105 5.76 4.66 3.36
N PHE A 106 5.06 4.63 2.23
CA PHE A 106 4.09 5.63 1.84
C PHE A 106 2.69 5.03 1.90
N TYR A 107 1.92 5.42 2.92
CA TYR A 107 0.49 5.15 3.04
C TYR A 107 -0.30 5.75 1.86
N PHE A 108 -0.95 4.95 1.02
CA PHE A 108 -1.65 5.49 -0.15
C PHE A 108 -3.15 5.23 -0.14
N GLY A 109 -3.68 4.53 0.86
CA GLY A 109 -5.11 4.24 0.91
C GLY A 109 -5.50 3.30 2.04
N GLU A 110 -6.79 2.99 2.09
CA GLU A 110 -7.38 2.10 3.08
C GLU A 110 -8.57 1.34 2.51
N VAL A 111 -9.01 0.31 3.22
CA VAL A 111 -10.27 -0.39 2.95
C VAL A 111 -11.38 0.25 3.78
N ILE A 112 -12.41 0.76 3.14
CA ILE A 112 -13.51 1.47 3.80
C ILE A 112 -14.29 0.52 4.70
N GLY A 113 -14.54 0.95 5.94
CA GLY A 113 -15.24 0.15 6.93
C GLY A 113 -14.38 -0.89 7.63
N TYR A 114 -13.09 -0.99 7.28
CA TYR A 114 -12.14 -1.86 7.95
C TYR A 114 -10.86 -1.09 8.32
N GLN A 115 -10.14 -1.49 9.37
CA GLN A 115 -8.86 -0.87 9.76
C GLN A 115 -7.68 -1.45 8.97
N PHE A 116 -7.85 -1.54 7.65
CA PHE A 116 -6.83 -2.05 6.73
C PHE A 116 -6.26 -0.90 5.92
N HIS A 117 -4.93 -0.79 5.93
CA HIS A 117 -4.19 0.32 5.36
C HIS A 117 -3.22 -0.18 4.29
N PHE A 118 -3.13 0.53 3.17
CA PHE A 118 -2.22 0.23 2.09
C PHE A 118 -0.97 1.09 2.16
N TYR A 119 0.19 0.46 1.98
CA TYR A 119 1.49 1.13 1.97
C TYR A 119 2.31 0.71 0.75
N PHE A 120 3.05 1.65 0.17
CA PHE A 120 4.23 1.32 -0.62
C PHE A 120 5.44 1.21 0.31
N ASP A 121 6.20 0.13 0.24
CA ASP A 121 7.53 0.10 0.85
C ASP A 121 8.51 0.86 -0.03
N LEU A 122 8.86 2.09 0.37
CA LEU A 122 9.75 2.95 -0.41
C LEU A 122 11.20 2.42 -0.50
N HIS A 123 11.64 1.55 0.40
CA HIS A 123 12.97 0.93 0.31
C HIS A 123 13.06 -0.10 -0.81
N SER A 124 11.93 -0.69 -1.16
CA SER A 124 11.84 -1.67 -2.24
C SER A 124 11.81 -1.03 -3.64
N TYR A 125 11.92 0.30 -3.76
CA TYR A 125 11.85 0.98 -5.05
C TYR A 125 12.91 0.46 -6.02
N SER A 126 12.49 0.07 -7.22
CA SER A 126 13.36 -0.47 -8.25
C SER A 126 13.33 0.39 -9.51
N LEU A 127 14.51 0.71 -10.05
CA LEU A 127 14.63 1.45 -11.31
C LEU A 127 14.23 0.61 -12.54
N ALA A 128 14.20 -0.72 -12.42
CA ALA A 128 13.89 -1.60 -13.55
C ALA A 128 12.39 -1.57 -13.92
N ASP A 129 11.53 -1.44 -12.93
CA ASP A 129 10.07 -1.41 -13.04
C ASP A 129 9.46 -0.09 -12.54
N MET A 130 10.25 0.80 -11.94
CA MET A 130 9.84 2.07 -11.34
C MET A 130 8.72 1.90 -10.31
N SER A 131 8.75 0.81 -9.54
CA SER A 131 7.70 0.47 -8.58
C SER A 131 8.26 0.05 -7.21
N CYS A 132 7.34 -0.08 -6.25
CA CYS A 132 7.56 -0.56 -4.89
C CYS A 132 6.68 -1.80 -4.61
N ASP A 133 7.07 -2.60 -3.62
CA ASP A 133 6.19 -3.57 -2.97
C ASP A 133 5.02 -2.84 -2.31
N ILE A 134 3.84 -3.43 -2.44
CA ILE A 134 2.57 -2.95 -1.89
C ILE A 134 2.21 -3.87 -0.74
N TYR A 135 1.92 -3.27 0.41
CA TYR A 135 1.50 -3.98 1.60
C TYR A 135 0.12 -3.56 2.05
N LEU A 136 -0.62 -4.52 2.59
CA LEU A 136 -1.86 -4.32 3.31
C LEU A 136 -1.64 -4.67 4.78
N ILE A 137 -1.93 -3.73 5.67
CA ILE A 137 -1.64 -3.83 7.10
C ILE A 137 -2.93 -3.57 7.88
N SER A 138 -3.26 -4.47 8.80
CA SER A 138 -4.33 -4.30 9.79
C SER A 138 -3.75 -4.23 11.19
N PHE A 139 -4.16 -3.21 11.93
CA PHE A 139 -3.77 -3.00 13.32
C PHE A 139 -4.82 -3.50 14.32
N GLU A 140 -5.92 -4.11 13.86
CA GLU A 140 -6.95 -4.61 14.77
C GLU A 140 -6.50 -5.81 15.62
N SER A 141 -7.39 -6.24 16.53
CA SER A 141 -7.22 -7.41 17.41
C SER A 141 -6.75 -8.70 16.71
N ARG A 142 -6.91 -8.78 15.39
CA ARG A 142 -6.26 -9.76 14.52
C ARG A 142 -5.34 -9.02 13.58
N PHE A 143 -4.12 -8.80 14.04
CA PHE A 143 -3.07 -8.19 13.23
C PHE A 143 -2.93 -8.94 11.90
N GLY A 144 -2.95 -8.19 10.80
CA GLY A 144 -2.87 -8.73 9.45
C GLY A 144 -1.78 -8.03 8.65
N PHE A 145 -0.96 -8.79 7.94
CA PHE A 145 0.10 -8.27 7.09
C PHE A 145 0.18 -9.07 5.80
N TYR A 146 0.03 -8.41 4.65
CA TYR A 146 -0.02 -9.06 3.34
C TYR A 146 0.80 -8.29 2.31
N GLU A 147 1.67 -8.98 1.58
CA GLU A 147 2.30 -8.46 0.36
C GLU A 147 1.32 -8.64 -0.81
N LEU A 148 0.88 -7.53 -1.41
CA LEU A 148 -0.06 -7.50 -2.53
C LEU A 148 0.64 -7.48 -3.91
N GLY A 149 1.97 -7.49 -3.91
CA GLY A 149 2.80 -7.43 -5.13
C GLY A 149 3.33 -6.03 -5.40
N ARG A 150 3.72 -5.76 -6.66
CA ARG A 150 4.43 -4.53 -7.04
C ARG A 150 3.76 -3.71 -8.15
N ASP A 151 2.84 -4.32 -8.90
CA ASP A 151 2.19 -3.65 -10.03
C ASP A 151 0.94 -2.92 -9.52
N PHE A 152 1.04 -1.60 -9.39
CA PHE A 152 -0.05 -0.78 -8.86
C PHE A 152 -1.28 -0.77 -9.76
N PHE A 153 -1.11 -0.92 -11.08
CA PHE A 153 -2.26 -1.03 -11.98
C PHE A 153 -3.01 -2.34 -11.77
N LEU A 154 -2.28 -3.46 -11.67
CA LEU A 154 -2.89 -4.75 -11.33
C LEU A 154 -3.52 -4.73 -9.95
N PHE A 155 -2.91 -4.04 -8.98
CA PHE A 155 -3.52 -3.80 -7.68
C PHE A 155 -4.89 -3.13 -7.82
N ILE A 156 -4.98 -1.97 -8.48
CA ILE A 156 -6.26 -1.26 -8.64
C ILE A 156 -7.27 -2.11 -9.44
N ASN A 157 -6.85 -2.71 -10.55
CA ASN A 157 -7.74 -3.46 -11.43
C ASN A 157 -8.30 -4.72 -10.76
N ASN A 158 -7.46 -5.45 -10.02
CA ASN A 158 -7.85 -6.74 -9.46
C ASN A 158 -8.47 -6.59 -8.06
N PHE A 159 -7.92 -5.71 -7.21
CA PHE A 159 -8.32 -5.60 -5.82
C PHE A 159 -9.36 -4.50 -5.57
N ALA A 160 -9.26 -3.34 -6.23
CA ALA A 160 -10.17 -2.23 -5.98
C ALA A 160 -11.44 -2.32 -6.84
N PHE A 161 -11.33 -2.82 -8.07
CA PHE A 161 -12.47 -2.99 -8.99
C PHE A 161 -13.18 -4.35 -8.87
N GLY A 162 -12.62 -5.31 -8.13
CA GLY A 162 -13.26 -6.59 -7.85
C GLY A 162 -13.41 -7.52 -9.06
N GLU A 163 -12.53 -7.43 -10.06
CA GLU A 163 -12.59 -8.32 -11.23
C GLU A 163 -12.15 -9.77 -10.94
N ASN A 164 -11.64 -10.06 -9.74
CA ASN A 164 -11.22 -11.40 -9.32
C ASN A 164 -11.98 -11.87 -8.07
N GLU A 165 -12.25 -13.17 -7.99
CA GLU A 165 -12.85 -13.86 -6.83
C GLU A 165 -11.95 -13.85 -5.57
N ASP A 166 -10.66 -13.53 -5.72
CA ASP A 166 -9.70 -13.30 -4.64
C ASP A 166 -9.61 -11.80 -4.27
N ASP A 167 -10.76 -11.13 -4.20
CA ASP A 167 -10.82 -9.74 -3.75
C ASP A 167 -10.38 -9.59 -2.27
N ILE A 168 -10.26 -8.34 -1.82
CA ILE A 168 -9.84 -8.02 -0.45
C ILE A 168 -10.74 -8.70 0.58
N LEU A 169 -12.04 -8.81 0.30
CA LEU A 169 -12.97 -9.48 1.19
C LEU A 169 -12.69 -10.99 1.24
N GLY A 170 -12.29 -11.61 0.13
CA GLY A 170 -11.80 -12.99 0.10
C GLY A 170 -10.56 -13.19 0.96
N LEU A 171 -9.60 -12.26 0.95
CA LEU A 171 -8.42 -12.29 1.84
C LEU A 171 -8.82 -12.13 3.31
N ILE A 172 -9.64 -11.12 3.62
CA ILE A 172 -10.09 -10.82 4.99
C ILE A 172 -10.94 -11.97 5.55
N GLN A 173 -11.84 -12.56 4.75
CA GLN A 173 -12.71 -13.66 5.17
C GLN A 173 -11.94 -14.96 5.38
N LYS A 174 -10.92 -15.26 4.56
CA LYS A 174 -10.05 -16.44 4.74
C LYS A 174 -9.31 -16.39 6.09
N ASP A 175 -8.87 -15.22 6.52
CA ASP A 175 -8.19 -15.03 7.80
C ASP A 175 -9.15 -14.89 9.01
N GLY A 176 -10.39 -14.49 8.76
CA GLY A 176 -11.49 -14.65 9.72
C GLY A 176 -11.69 -16.12 10.17
N ILE A 177 -11.32 -17.07 9.30
CA ILE A 177 -11.55 -18.51 9.45
C ILE A 177 -10.28 -19.29 9.85
N ASN A 178 -9.07 -18.85 9.46
CA ASN A 178 -7.81 -19.59 9.71
C ASN A 178 -6.62 -18.70 10.15
N SER A 179 -6.53 -18.36 11.44
CA SER A 179 -5.41 -17.60 12.02
C SER A 179 -4.05 -18.34 12.04
N SER A 180 -3.95 -19.55 11.48
CA SER A 180 -2.73 -20.37 11.45
C SER A 180 -2.08 -20.49 10.06
N MET A 181 -2.71 -20.00 8.99
CA MET A 181 -2.21 -20.19 7.61
C MET A 181 -1.22 -19.12 7.12
N ASN A 182 -0.93 -18.09 7.90
CA ASN A 182 -0.09 -16.98 7.44
C ASN A 182 1.43 -17.24 7.52
N ARG A 183 1.86 -18.34 8.14
CA ARG A 183 3.29 -18.61 8.34
C ARG A 183 4.03 -18.98 7.04
N GLU A 184 3.41 -19.76 6.15
CA GLU A 184 4.09 -20.20 4.91
C GLU A 184 4.11 -19.13 3.82
N ALA A 185 3.10 -18.26 3.72
CA ALA A 185 3.05 -17.20 2.73
C ALA A 185 4.09 -16.12 3.04
N ILE A 186 4.17 -15.72 4.32
CA ILE A 186 5.17 -14.77 4.84
C ILE A 186 6.59 -15.36 4.75
N VAL A 187 6.79 -16.64 5.08
CA VAL A 187 8.10 -17.29 4.92
C VAL A 187 8.52 -17.41 3.44
N ARG A 188 7.56 -17.52 2.50
CA ARG A 188 7.88 -17.53 1.05
C ARG A 188 8.22 -16.15 0.49
N SER A 189 7.65 -15.06 1.02
CA SER A 189 8.08 -13.70 0.66
C SER A 189 9.45 -13.37 1.27
N LEU A 190 9.69 -13.76 2.52
CA LEU A 190 10.96 -13.58 3.24
C LEU A 190 12.14 -14.39 2.65
N ASN A 191 11.89 -15.56 2.07
CA ASN A 191 12.93 -16.39 1.43
C ASN A 191 13.35 -15.91 0.03
N ARG A 192 12.81 -14.80 -0.48
CA ARG A 192 13.38 -14.11 -1.65
C ARG A 192 14.62 -13.36 -1.16
N SER A 193 15.78 -13.99 -1.27
CA SER A 193 17.04 -13.57 -0.64
C SER A 193 17.33 -12.06 -0.76
N PRO A 194 17.90 -11.43 0.29
CA PRO A 194 18.44 -10.09 0.18
C PRO A 194 19.57 -10.12 -0.87
N LYS A 195 19.42 -9.34 -1.95
CA LYS A 195 20.55 -9.06 -2.85
C LYS A 195 21.52 -8.17 -2.07
N ILE A 196 22.47 -8.80 -1.39
CA ILE A 196 23.62 -8.13 -0.80
C ILE A 196 24.38 -7.46 -1.94
N PHE A 197 24.24 -6.14 -2.07
CA PHE A 197 25.08 -5.34 -2.96
C PHE A 197 26.42 -5.10 -2.24
N THR A 198 27.47 -5.80 -2.67
CA THR A 198 28.84 -5.38 -2.37
C THR A 198 29.16 -4.13 -3.20
N PRO A 199 29.64 -3.03 -2.60
CA PRO A 199 30.03 -1.83 -3.34
C PRO A 199 31.25 -2.15 -4.21
N GLY A 200 31.07 -2.13 -5.53
CA GLY A 200 32.17 -2.17 -6.48
C GLY A 200 32.89 -0.81 -6.52
N HIS A 201 34.21 -0.85 -6.38
CA HIS A 201 35.10 0.30 -6.46
C HIS A 201 35.02 1.01 -7.82
N LEU A 202 34.93 2.33 -7.77
CA LEU A 202 35.47 3.27 -8.76
C LEU A 202 36.38 4.25 -8.03
#